data_AF-A0A8H4P4C5-F1
#
_entry.id   AF-A0A8H4P4C5-F1
#
_cell.length_a   1.000
_cell.length_b   1.000
_cell.length_c   1.000
_cell.angle_alpha   90.00
_cell.angle_beta   90.00
_cell.angle_gamma   90.00
#
_symmetry.space_group_name_H-M   'P 1'
#
loop_
_entity.id
_entity.type
_entity.pdbx_description
1 polymer ?
#
loop_
_entity_poly.entity_id
_entity_poly.type
_entity_poly.pdbx_seq_one_letter_code
_entity_poly.pdbx_strand_id
1 'polypeptide(L)'
;MGGNASKVTAQDKAILDMKNQRDKLHQYQRRITVLTDKETDIAKQMLAKGDKKRALLALRRKKYQESLLAKTDAQLAQLEKLTSDVEFALIQKDVVFGLQQGTKVLKEIHAEMGGIEHVEKLMGETADAIAYQQEVSDMLGGRISNHDEEEVEEELAALEAEITGESNALPSVPNAPVPVAEQEQQGETAQAARAKQPAMLAA
;
A
#
# COMPACT_ATOMS: atom_id res chain seq x y z
N MET A 1 39.95 -13.55 19.96
CA MET A 1 39.43 -14.69 19.15
C MET A 1 38.12 -15.16 19.78
N GLY A 2 36.98 -14.69 19.29
CA GLY A 2 35.65 -15.16 19.73
C GLY A 2 34.97 -15.80 18.53
N GLY A 3 34.93 -17.13 18.51
CA GLY A 3 34.33 -17.88 17.41
C GLY A 3 32.83 -17.59 17.33
N ASN A 4 32.43 -16.80 16.35
CA ASN A 4 31.05 -16.72 15.88
C ASN A 4 30.71 -18.06 15.21
N ALA A 5 30.48 -19.10 16.01
CA ALA A 5 29.75 -20.26 15.55
C ALA A 5 28.38 -19.75 15.11
N SER A 6 28.09 -19.78 13.82
CA SER A 6 26.77 -19.49 13.26
C SER A 6 25.74 -20.33 14.02
N LYS A 7 25.03 -19.72 14.98
CA LYS A 7 24.10 -20.43 15.85
C LYS A 7 22.84 -20.74 15.06
N VAL A 8 22.88 -21.84 14.32
CA VAL A 8 21.70 -22.46 13.71
C VAL A 8 20.66 -22.60 14.82
N THR A 9 19.56 -21.87 14.68
CA THR A 9 18.49 -21.86 15.68
C THR A 9 17.63 -23.12 15.55
N ALA A 10 16.84 -23.44 16.57
CA ALA A 10 15.85 -24.52 16.47
C ALA A 10 14.84 -24.27 15.33
N GLN A 11 14.59 -23.00 15.00
CA GLN A 11 13.73 -22.57 13.90
C GLN A 11 14.37 -22.91 12.54
N ASP A 12 15.65 -22.58 12.37
CA ASP A 12 16.40 -22.90 11.14
C ASP A 12 16.46 -24.40 10.90
N LYS A 13 16.63 -25.20 11.96
CA LYS A 13 16.60 -26.66 11.87
C LYS A 13 15.23 -27.18 11.44
N ALA A 14 14.14 -26.64 11.99
CA ALA A 14 12.79 -27.01 11.59
C ALA A 14 12.48 -26.66 10.13
N ILE A 15 12.92 -25.47 9.66
CA ILE A 15 12.77 -25.05 8.27
C ILE A 15 13.58 -25.97 7.34
N LEU A 16 14.80 -26.32 7.73
CA LEU A 16 15.63 -27.26 7.00
C LEU A 16 14.96 -28.64 6.91
N ASP A 17 14.40 -29.15 8.00
CA ASP A 17 13.72 -30.44 8.03
C ASP A 17 12.48 -30.44 7.12
N MET A 18 11.71 -29.35 7.09
CA MET A 18 10.59 -29.20 6.15
C MET A 18 11.06 -29.18 4.69
N LYS A 19 12.13 -28.45 4.37
CA LYS A 19 12.72 -28.39 3.02
C LYS A 19 13.26 -29.76 2.59
N ASN A 20 13.95 -30.47 3.49
CA ASN A 20 14.41 -31.84 3.26
C ASN A 20 13.24 -32.79 3.00
N GLN A 21 12.14 -32.65 3.72
CA GLN A 21 10.94 -33.47 3.53
C GLN A 21 10.29 -33.21 2.17
N ARG A 22 10.18 -31.94 1.76
CA ARG A 22 9.72 -31.56 0.41
C ARG A 22 10.57 -32.22 -0.67
N ASP A 23 11.90 -32.14 -0.55
CA ASP A 23 12.81 -32.71 -1.55
C ASP A 23 12.70 -34.24 -1.62
N LYS A 24 12.51 -34.92 -0.47
CA LYS A 24 12.22 -36.36 -0.44
C LYS A 24 10.90 -36.69 -1.13
N LEU A 25 9.85 -35.88 -0.95
CA LEU A 25 8.57 -36.09 -1.64
C LEU A 25 8.70 -35.90 -3.15
N HIS A 26 9.47 -34.91 -3.62
CA HIS A 26 9.78 -34.78 -5.05
C HIS A 26 10.53 -35.99 -5.61
N GLN A 27 11.51 -36.52 -4.86
CA GLN A 27 12.20 -37.75 -5.28
C GLN A 27 11.24 -38.94 -5.35
N TYR A 28 10.33 -39.06 -4.40
CA TYR A 28 9.31 -40.10 -4.38
C TYR A 28 8.32 -39.95 -5.55
N GLN A 29 7.87 -38.73 -5.84
CA GLN A 29 7.02 -38.40 -6.99
C GLN A 29 7.68 -38.85 -8.30
N ARG A 30 8.93 -38.46 -8.54
CA ARG A 30 9.70 -38.90 -9.74
C ARG A 30 9.80 -40.42 -9.84
N ARG A 31 10.03 -41.10 -8.71
CA ARG A 31 10.10 -42.57 -8.68
C ARG A 31 8.76 -43.21 -9.03
N ILE A 32 7.65 -42.70 -8.51
CA ILE A 32 6.30 -43.20 -8.84
C ILE A 32 5.96 -42.94 -10.31
N THR A 33 6.31 -41.79 -10.87
CA THR A 33 6.06 -41.49 -12.29
C THR A 33 6.72 -42.54 -13.18
N VAL A 34 8.01 -42.83 -12.95
CA VAL A 34 8.75 -43.86 -13.69
C VAL A 34 8.13 -45.26 -13.51
N LEU A 35 7.63 -45.58 -12.33
CA LEU A 35 6.92 -46.85 -12.08
C LEU A 35 5.60 -46.92 -12.84
N THR A 36 4.82 -45.84 -12.82
CA THR A 36 3.55 -45.73 -13.54
C THR A 36 3.76 -45.92 -15.05
N ASP A 37 4.79 -45.29 -15.62
CA ASP A 37 5.13 -45.43 -17.03
C ASP A 37 5.49 -46.88 -17.38
N LYS A 38 6.32 -47.53 -16.55
CA LYS A 38 6.65 -48.95 -16.72
C LYS A 38 5.40 -49.84 -16.67
N GLU A 39 4.47 -49.57 -15.76
CA GLU A 39 3.23 -50.34 -15.68
C GLU A 39 2.32 -50.12 -16.89
N THR A 40 2.32 -48.91 -17.48
CA THR A 40 1.62 -48.70 -18.75
C THR A 40 2.21 -49.52 -19.89
N ASP A 41 3.53 -49.61 -19.97
CA ASP A 41 4.19 -50.38 -21.02
C ASP A 41 4.00 -51.88 -20.83
N ILE A 42 4.06 -52.37 -19.59
CA ILE A 42 3.70 -53.76 -19.26
C ILE A 42 2.24 -54.04 -19.66
N ALA A 43 1.32 -53.14 -19.36
CA ALA A 43 -0.09 -53.30 -19.75
C ALA A 43 -0.25 -53.37 -21.27
N LYS A 44 0.43 -52.49 -22.04
CA LYS A 44 0.43 -52.52 -23.52
C LYS A 44 1.00 -53.85 -24.06
N GLN A 45 2.12 -54.32 -23.50
CA GLN A 45 2.74 -55.59 -23.91
C GLN A 45 1.84 -56.80 -23.62
N MET A 46 1.17 -56.84 -22.47
CA MET A 46 0.25 -57.93 -22.13
C MET A 46 -1.01 -57.92 -22.99
N LEU A 47 -1.51 -56.73 -23.37
CA LEU A 47 -2.61 -56.60 -24.34
C LEU A 47 -2.21 -57.09 -25.73
N ALA A 48 -1.00 -56.76 -26.20
CA ALA A 48 -0.48 -57.26 -27.49
C ALA A 48 -0.35 -58.79 -27.52
N LYS A 49 -0.06 -59.42 -26.38
CA LYS A 49 -0.02 -60.89 -26.22
C LYS A 49 -1.40 -61.54 -26.03
N GLY A 50 -2.49 -60.76 -26.03
CA GLY A 50 -3.86 -61.24 -25.82
C GLY A 50 -4.22 -61.55 -24.36
N ASP A 51 -3.32 -61.28 -23.41
CA ASP A 51 -3.39 -61.77 -22.04
C ASP A 51 -4.14 -60.77 -21.12
N LYS A 52 -5.45 -60.66 -21.34
CA LYS A 52 -6.32 -59.64 -20.71
C LYS A 52 -6.30 -59.62 -19.18
N LYS A 53 -6.20 -60.77 -18.52
CA LYS A 53 -6.19 -60.86 -17.04
C LYS A 53 -4.97 -60.16 -16.44
N ARG A 54 -3.80 -60.32 -17.07
CA ARG A 54 -2.55 -59.69 -16.63
C ARG A 54 -2.53 -58.19 -16.93
N ALA A 55 -3.06 -57.80 -18.08
CA ALA A 55 -3.23 -56.38 -18.42
C ALA A 55 -4.13 -55.65 -17.40
N LEU A 56 -5.25 -56.26 -16.99
CA LEU A 56 -6.13 -55.68 -15.96
C LEU A 56 -5.44 -55.53 -14.60
N LEU A 57 -4.59 -56.49 -14.21
CA LEU A 57 -3.81 -56.39 -12.97
C LEU A 57 -2.81 -55.23 -13.01
N ALA A 58 -2.10 -55.06 -14.14
CA ALA A 58 -1.17 -53.94 -14.34
C ALA A 58 -1.91 -52.59 -14.29
N LEU A 59 -3.07 -52.47 -14.94
CA LEU A 59 -3.88 -51.25 -14.88
C LEU A 59 -4.41 -50.93 -13.47
N ARG A 60 -4.74 -51.95 -12.66
CA ARG A 60 -5.14 -51.73 -11.25
C ARG A 60 -3.99 -51.20 -10.41
N ARG A 61 -2.77 -51.73 -10.59
CA ARG A 61 -1.57 -51.24 -9.91
C ARG A 61 -1.26 -49.80 -10.33
N LYS A 62 -1.39 -49.50 -11.63
CA LYS A 62 -1.20 -48.15 -12.16
C LYS A 62 -2.14 -47.16 -11.49
N LYS A 63 -3.43 -47.50 -11.42
CA LYS A 63 -4.44 -46.65 -10.77
C LYS A 63 -4.17 -46.44 -9.27
N TYR A 64 -3.65 -47.45 -8.59
CA TYR A 64 -3.23 -47.32 -7.19
C TYR A 64 -2.04 -46.35 -7.05
N GLN A 65 -1.06 -46.43 -7.93
CA GLN A 65 0.10 -45.52 -7.94
C GLN A 65 -0.29 -44.09 -8.29
N GLU A 66 -1.20 -43.89 -9.26
CA GLU A 66 -1.80 -42.58 -9.55
C GLU A 66 -2.49 -41.99 -8.31
N SER A 67 -3.22 -42.80 -7.55
CA SER A 67 -3.85 -42.35 -6.30
C SER A 67 -2.82 -41.97 -5.22
N LEU A 68 -1.68 -42.67 -5.17
CA LEU A 68 -0.58 -42.33 -4.27
C LEU A 68 0.13 -41.05 -4.72
N LEU A 69 0.30 -40.85 -6.03
CA LEU A 69 0.87 -39.64 -6.60
C LEU A 69 -0.01 -38.43 -6.28
N ALA A 70 -1.33 -38.52 -6.49
CA ALA A 70 -2.26 -37.46 -6.13
C ALA A 70 -2.22 -37.09 -4.64
N LYS A 71 -2.11 -38.08 -3.75
CA LYS A 71 -1.94 -37.84 -2.30
C LYS A 71 -0.61 -37.17 -2.00
N THR A 72 0.46 -37.57 -2.68
CA THR A 72 1.80 -36.99 -2.53
C THR A 72 1.80 -35.53 -2.98
N ASP A 73 1.17 -35.21 -4.10
CA ASP A 73 1.06 -33.84 -4.62
C ASP A 73 0.28 -32.94 -3.64
N ALA A 74 -0.82 -33.45 -3.06
CA ALA A 74 -1.57 -32.72 -2.04
C ALA A 74 -0.72 -32.46 -0.77
N GLN A 75 0.06 -33.45 -0.33
CA GLN A 75 0.98 -33.28 0.80
C GLN A 75 2.11 -32.29 0.50
N LEU A 76 2.60 -32.30 -0.74
CA LEU A 76 3.66 -31.40 -1.18
C LEU A 76 3.17 -29.95 -1.21
N ALA A 77 1.99 -29.69 -1.77
CA ALA A 77 1.35 -28.38 -1.75
C ALA A 77 1.12 -27.88 -0.31
N GLN A 78 0.72 -28.77 0.60
CA GLN A 78 0.56 -28.43 2.02
C GLN A 78 1.89 -28.06 2.68
N LEU A 79 2.99 -28.76 2.37
CA LEU A 79 4.33 -28.45 2.88
C LEU A 79 4.87 -27.13 2.34
N GLU A 80 4.64 -26.84 1.06
CA GLU A 80 5.03 -25.57 0.45
C GLU A 80 4.29 -24.41 1.10
N LYS A 81 2.98 -24.54 1.30
CA LYS A 81 2.17 -23.56 2.02
C LYS A 81 2.70 -23.35 3.45
N LEU A 82 2.92 -24.44 4.19
CA LEU A 82 3.43 -24.35 5.56
C LEU A 82 4.81 -23.68 5.63
N THR A 83 5.69 -23.97 4.65
CA THR A 83 7.01 -23.33 4.58
C THR A 83 6.88 -21.83 4.34
N SER A 84 6.02 -21.41 3.41
CA SER A 84 5.74 -20.00 3.14
C SER A 84 5.13 -19.31 4.36
N ASP A 85 4.20 -19.96 5.05
CA ASP A 85 3.55 -19.42 6.25
C ASP A 85 4.58 -19.19 7.38
N VAL A 86 5.53 -20.12 7.55
CA VAL A 86 6.61 -19.99 8.54
C VAL A 86 7.59 -18.87 8.16
N GLU A 87 7.99 -18.78 6.89
CA GLU A 87 8.85 -17.70 6.41
C GLU A 87 8.18 -16.33 6.59
N PHE A 88 6.87 -16.24 6.34
CA PHE A 88 6.10 -15.03 6.61
C PHE A 88 6.00 -14.70 8.10
N ALA A 89 5.77 -15.71 8.96
CA ALA A 89 5.72 -15.52 10.40
C ALA A 89 7.07 -15.00 10.98
N LEU A 90 8.20 -15.40 10.38
CA LEU A 90 9.51 -14.84 10.75
C LEU A 90 9.60 -13.34 10.41
N ILE A 91 9.14 -12.94 9.23
CA ILE A 91 9.08 -11.51 8.86
C ILE A 91 8.16 -10.75 9.80
N GLN A 92 6.98 -11.31 10.11
CA GLN A 92 6.03 -10.69 11.04
C GLN A 92 6.64 -10.47 12.42
N LYS A 93 7.40 -11.44 12.94
CA LYS A 93 8.11 -11.29 14.21
C LYS A 93 9.06 -10.10 14.17
N ASP A 94 9.82 -9.93 13.09
CA ASP A 94 10.78 -8.82 12.96
C ASP A 94 10.06 -7.47 12.83
N VAL A 95 8.93 -7.42 12.11
CA VAL A 95 8.07 -6.22 12.04
C VAL A 95 7.54 -5.84 13.43
N VAL A 96 7.04 -6.81 14.19
CA VAL A 96 6.55 -6.57 15.57
C VAL A 96 7.69 -6.06 16.46
N PHE A 97 8.88 -6.62 16.34
CA PHE A 97 10.06 -6.15 17.09
C PHE A 97 10.46 -4.72 16.69
N GLY A 98 10.36 -4.37 15.41
CA GLY A 98 10.55 -3.01 14.91
C GLY A 98 9.52 -2.03 15.46
N LEU A 99 8.24 -2.39 15.46
CA LEU A 99 7.16 -1.58 16.04
C LEU A 99 7.34 -1.38 17.55
N GLN A 100 7.77 -2.41 18.27
CA GLN A 100 8.07 -2.30 19.71
C GLN A 100 9.22 -1.32 19.97
N GLN A 101 10.28 -1.36 19.17
CA GLN A 101 11.39 -0.40 19.29
C GLN A 101 10.94 1.01 18.93
N GLY A 102 10.21 1.20 17.82
CA GLY A 102 9.66 2.49 17.44
C GLY A 102 8.75 3.07 18.53
N THR A 103 7.90 2.24 19.13
CA THR A 103 7.04 2.65 20.26
C THR A 103 7.86 3.08 21.48
N LYS A 104 8.98 2.40 21.78
CA LYS A 104 9.87 2.81 22.88
C LYS A 104 10.52 4.16 22.60
N VAL A 105 11.05 4.36 21.40
CA VAL A 105 11.65 5.64 20.99
C VAL A 105 10.62 6.77 21.02
N LEU A 106 9.41 6.53 20.51
CA LEU A 106 8.32 7.49 20.59
C LEU A 106 7.99 7.86 22.04
N LYS A 107 7.95 6.88 22.96
CA LYS A 107 7.72 7.14 24.39
C LYS A 107 8.84 7.97 25.01
N GLU A 108 10.08 7.71 24.65
CA GLU A 108 11.24 8.49 25.10
C GLU A 108 11.15 9.94 24.59
N ILE A 109 10.86 10.14 23.30
CA ILE A 109 10.64 11.46 22.70
C ILE A 109 9.48 12.20 23.39
N HIS A 110 8.36 11.51 23.64
CA HIS A 110 7.23 12.10 24.37
C HIS A 110 7.60 12.47 25.81
N ALA A 111 8.43 11.69 26.49
CA ALA A 111 8.91 12.02 27.82
C ALA A 111 9.86 13.24 27.80
N GLU A 112 10.76 13.33 26.82
CA GLU A 112 11.67 14.46 26.62
C GLU A 112 10.93 15.77 26.25
N MET A 113 9.86 15.68 25.47
CA MET A 113 8.97 16.82 25.15
C MET A 113 8.03 17.20 26.31
N GLY A 114 8.22 16.62 27.50
CA GLY A 114 7.46 16.96 28.72
C GLY A 114 6.08 16.29 28.84
N GLY A 115 5.81 15.27 28.02
CA GLY A 115 4.63 14.42 28.13
C GLY A 115 3.30 15.17 27.93
N ILE A 116 2.23 14.61 28.48
CA ILE A 116 0.90 15.22 28.47
C ILE A 116 0.90 16.50 29.30
N GLU A 117 1.65 16.54 30.41
CA GLU A 117 1.71 17.69 31.31
C GLU A 117 2.25 18.95 30.63
N HIS A 118 3.28 18.85 29.78
CA HIS A 118 3.80 19.98 29.04
C HIS A 118 2.82 20.45 27.95
N VAL A 119 2.11 19.53 27.30
CA VAL A 119 1.07 19.88 26.32
C VAL A 119 -0.11 20.58 27.01
N GLU A 120 -0.57 20.09 28.16
CA GLU A 120 -1.62 20.72 28.97
C GLU A 120 -1.20 22.11 29.45
N LYS A 121 0.04 22.26 29.92
CA LYS A 121 0.60 23.56 30.31
C LYS A 121 0.66 24.53 29.14
N LEU A 122 1.13 24.09 27.96
CA LEU A 122 1.20 24.93 26.76
C LEU A 122 -0.19 25.38 26.29
N MET A 123 -1.18 24.49 26.37
CA MET A 123 -2.57 24.84 26.06
C MET A 123 -3.15 25.85 27.05
N GLY A 124 -2.86 25.70 28.34
CA GLY A 124 -3.22 26.67 29.38
C GLY A 124 -2.59 28.04 29.14
N GLU A 125 -1.27 28.09 28.94
CA GLU A 125 -0.54 29.34 28.64
C GLU A 125 -1.05 30.02 27.36
N THR A 126 -1.44 29.24 26.34
CA THR A 126 -2.02 29.79 25.11
C THR A 126 -3.42 30.35 25.34
N ALA A 127 -4.26 29.67 26.12
CA ALA A 127 -5.59 30.15 26.46
C ALA A 127 -5.53 31.43 27.29
N ASP A 128 -4.61 31.50 28.26
CA ASP A 128 -4.38 32.68 29.09
C ASP A 128 -3.85 33.85 28.24
N ALA A 129 -2.94 33.59 27.29
CA ALA A 129 -2.44 34.62 26.36
C ALA A 129 -3.54 35.17 25.44
N ILE A 130 -4.45 34.32 24.96
CA ILE A 130 -5.61 34.74 24.16
C ILE A 130 -6.56 35.58 25.02
N ALA A 131 -6.84 35.17 26.26
CA ALA A 131 -7.67 35.92 27.18
C ALA A 131 -7.05 37.30 27.50
N TYR A 132 -5.74 37.36 27.74
CA TYR A 132 -5.02 38.62 27.94
C TYR A 132 -5.08 39.51 26.69
N GLN A 133 -4.89 38.94 25.49
CA GLN A 133 -5.03 39.70 24.25
C GLN A 133 -6.44 40.27 24.09
N GLN A 134 -7.48 39.49 24.42
CA GLN A 134 -8.86 39.96 24.40
C GLN A 134 -9.08 41.07 25.42
N GLU A 135 -8.60 40.92 26.66
CA GLU A 135 -8.68 41.98 27.68
C GLU A 135 -7.96 43.26 27.24
N VAL A 136 -6.77 43.15 26.63
CA VAL A 136 -6.05 44.30 26.06
C VAL A 136 -6.83 44.91 24.90
N SER A 137 -7.44 44.09 24.04
CA SER A 137 -8.26 44.55 22.92
C SER A 137 -9.52 45.27 23.41
N ASP A 138 -10.15 44.76 24.47
CA ASP A 138 -11.32 45.35 25.12
C ASP A 138 -10.96 46.65 25.87
N MET A 139 -9.78 46.72 26.50
CA MET A 139 -9.28 47.95 27.12
C MET A 139 -8.88 49.01 26.08
N LEU A 140 -8.37 48.61 24.91
CA LEU A 140 -8.12 49.53 23.80
C LEU A 140 -9.42 49.97 23.14
N GLY A 141 -10.34 49.04 22.87
CA GLY A 141 -11.66 49.31 22.26
C GLY A 141 -12.57 50.13 23.16
N GLY A 142 -12.53 49.90 24.48
CA GLY A 142 -13.28 50.68 25.47
C GLY A 142 -12.70 52.08 25.75
N ARG A 143 -11.64 52.48 25.03
CA ARG A 143 -10.99 53.80 25.16
C ARG A 143 -11.17 54.70 23.96
N ILE A 144 -11.90 54.27 22.94
CA ILE A 144 -12.31 55.12 21.82
C ILE A 144 -13.54 55.90 22.31
N SER A 145 -13.48 57.22 22.33
CA SER A 145 -14.65 58.04 22.63
C SER A 145 -15.65 57.94 21.47
N ASN A 146 -16.96 58.07 21.70
CA ASN A 146 -17.94 58.18 20.60
C ASN A 146 -17.55 59.26 19.57
N HIS A 147 -16.81 60.28 20.00
CA HIS A 147 -16.28 61.32 19.12
C HIS A 147 -15.13 60.82 18.23
N ASP A 148 -14.26 59.97 18.76
CA ASP A 148 -13.16 59.34 18.01
C ASP A 148 -13.72 58.27 17.05
N GLU A 149 -14.83 57.60 17.40
CA GLU A 149 -15.56 56.70 16.48
C GLU A 149 -16.17 57.48 15.30
N GLU A 150 -16.80 58.64 15.55
CA GLU A 150 -17.32 59.51 14.48
C GLU A 150 -16.20 60.03 13.56
N GLU A 151 -15.04 60.41 14.10
CA GLU A 151 -13.89 60.87 13.29
C GLU A 151 -13.31 59.74 12.42
N VAL A 152 -13.23 58.51 12.96
CA VAL A 152 -12.79 57.33 12.20
C VAL A 152 -13.81 56.91 11.14
N GLU A 153 -15.11 57.01 11.44
CA GLU A 153 -16.18 56.77 10.46
C GLU A 153 -16.17 57.82 9.33
N GLU A 154 -15.89 59.09 9.64
CA GLU A 154 -15.70 60.14 8.62
C GLU A 154 -14.46 59.90 7.75
N GLU A 155 -13.32 59.51 8.34
CA GLU A 155 -12.12 59.13 7.56
C GLU A 155 -12.37 57.91 6.68
N LEU A 156 -13.09 56.91 7.18
CA LEU A 156 -13.47 55.73 6.40
C LEU A 156 -14.37 56.12 5.22
N ALA A 157 -15.39 56.96 5.46
CA ALA A 157 -16.28 57.46 4.41
C ALA A 157 -15.53 58.31 3.37
N ALA A 158 -14.53 59.09 3.79
CA ALA A 158 -13.66 59.85 2.90
C ALA A 158 -12.79 58.94 2.00
N LEU A 159 -12.19 57.88 2.57
CA LEU A 159 -11.42 56.88 1.81
C LEU A 159 -12.31 56.08 0.85
N GLU A 160 -13.52 55.70 1.27
CA GLU A 160 -14.49 55.05 0.39
C GLU A 160 -14.95 55.98 -0.74
N ALA A 161 -15.13 57.28 -0.47
CA ALA A 161 -15.46 58.27 -1.48
C ALA A 161 -14.29 58.59 -2.42
N GLU A 162 -13.04 58.49 -1.97
CA GLU A 162 -11.85 58.60 -2.83
C GLU A 162 -11.75 57.39 -3.78
N ILE A 163 -11.93 56.18 -3.26
CA ILE A 163 -11.94 54.93 -4.05
C ILE A 163 -13.14 54.89 -5.02
N THR A 164 -14.32 55.33 -4.58
CA THR A 164 -15.55 55.30 -5.39
C THR A 164 -15.67 56.51 -6.32
N GLY A 165 -15.14 57.67 -5.93
CA GLY A 165 -15.16 58.93 -6.69
C GLY A 165 -14.24 58.91 -7.91
N GLU A 166 -13.14 58.14 -7.87
CA GLU A 166 -12.31 57.88 -9.05
C GLU A 166 -12.93 56.84 -10.01
N SER A 167 -13.95 56.10 -9.57
CA SER A 167 -14.55 55.01 -10.35
C SER A 167 -15.74 55.43 -11.24
N ASN A 168 -16.19 56.69 -11.20
CA ASN A 168 -17.35 57.15 -11.98
C ASN A 168 -17.01 57.97 -13.24
N ALA A 169 -15.75 57.98 -13.67
CA ALA A 169 -15.29 58.56 -14.94
C ALA A 169 -14.57 57.51 -15.81
N LEU A 170 -15.21 56.36 -16.05
CA LEU A 170 -14.77 55.49 -17.15
C LEU A 170 -15.35 56.05 -18.48
N PRO A 171 -14.50 56.41 -19.46
CA PRO A 171 -14.96 56.95 -20.73
C PRO A 171 -15.73 55.89 -21.55
N SER A 172 -16.85 56.31 -22.13
CA SER A 172 -17.66 55.50 -23.06
C SER A 172 -16.80 55.05 -24.24
N VAL A 173 -16.55 53.74 -24.32
CA VAL A 173 -15.81 53.13 -25.43
C VAL A 173 -16.75 53.02 -26.64
N PRO A 174 -16.43 53.59 -27.81
CA PRO A 174 -17.31 53.55 -28.97
C PRO A 174 -17.61 52.12 -29.46
N ASN A 175 -18.90 51.80 -29.62
CA ASN A 175 -19.37 50.63 -30.35
C ASN A 175 -19.11 50.81 -31.86
N ALA A 176 -18.09 50.14 -32.40
CA ALA A 176 -17.94 49.92 -33.83
C ALA A 176 -17.56 48.44 -34.11
N PRO A 177 -18.17 47.79 -35.12
CA PRO A 177 -18.09 46.34 -35.25
C PRO A 177 -16.89 45.84 -36.09
N VAL A 178 -16.19 44.84 -35.53
CA VAL A 178 -15.41 43.70 -36.10
C VAL A 178 -14.31 43.96 -37.17
N PRO A 179 -13.19 43.20 -37.13
CA PRO A 179 -13.16 41.91 -37.84
C PRO A 179 -12.50 40.75 -37.07
N VAL A 180 -13.06 39.56 -37.33
CA VAL A 180 -12.56 38.24 -36.91
C VAL A 180 -11.33 37.88 -37.76
N ALA A 181 -10.23 37.50 -37.12
CA ALA A 181 -9.17 36.71 -37.77
C ALA A 181 -8.40 35.91 -36.71
N GLU A 182 -8.19 34.64 -37.05
CA GLU A 182 -7.65 33.54 -36.25
C GLU A 182 -6.29 33.82 -35.63
N GLN A 183 -6.10 33.35 -34.39
CA GLN A 183 -4.77 33.04 -33.86
C GLN A 183 -4.74 31.58 -33.37
N GLU A 184 -4.07 30.77 -34.18
CA GLU A 184 -3.41 29.55 -33.76
C GLU A 184 -2.51 29.83 -32.54
N GLN A 185 -2.50 28.91 -31.57
CA GLN A 185 -1.30 28.22 -31.06
C GLN A 185 -1.64 27.58 -29.70
N GLN A 186 -1.75 26.24 -29.70
CA GLN A 186 -0.71 25.33 -29.21
C GLN A 186 -0.66 25.27 -27.69
N GLY A 187 -1.23 24.20 -27.14
CA GLY A 187 -1.03 23.89 -25.74
C GLY A 187 -1.74 22.66 -25.18
N GLU A 188 -2.15 21.65 -25.98
CA GLU A 188 -2.78 20.47 -25.36
C GLU A 188 -2.78 19.22 -26.28
N THR A 189 -1.59 18.72 -26.62
CA THR A 189 -1.43 17.40 -27.25
C THR A 189 -0.43 16.54 -26.48
N ALA A 190 -0.76 16.22 -25.23
CA ALA A 190 0.01 15.21 -24.48
C ALA A 190 -0.84 14.20 -23.68
N GLN A 191 -2.17 14.36 -23.57
CA GLN A 191 -2.98 13.48 -22.71
C GLN A 191 -4.05 12.65 -23.41
N ALA A 192 -4.30 12.82 -24.72
CA ALA A 192 -5.34 12.07 -25.43
C ALA A 192 -4.86 10.78 -26.16
N ALA A 193 -3.56 10.47 -26.17
CA ALA A 193 -3.02 9.34 -26.93
C ALA A 193 -3.13 7.96 -26.25
N ARG A 194 -3.67 7.87 -25.02
CA ARG A 194 -3.70 6.60 -24.26
C ARG A 194 -5.08 5.92 -24.20
N ALA A 195 -6.10 6.42 -24.90
CA ALA A 195 -7.47 5.92 -24.72
C ALA A 195 -8.20 5.44 -26.00
N LYS A 196 -7.51 5.22 -27.13
CA LYS A 196 -8.16 4.65 -28.33
C LYS A 196 -7.33 3.55 -29.01
N GLN A 197 -7.31 2.38 -28.39
CA GLN A 197 -7.45 1.13 -29.14
C GLN A 197 -8.52 0.30 -28.43
N PRO A 198 -9.61 -0.02 -29.12
CA PRO A 198 -9.68 -1.41 -29.60
C PRO A 198 -10.29 -1.58 -31.00
N ALA A 199 -9.83 -2.67 -31.63
CA ALA A 199 -10.54 -3.59 -32.52
C ALA A 199 -11.18 -3.10 -33.84
N MET A 200 -10.61 -3.56 -34.96
CA MET A 200 -11.26 -4.21 -36.14
C MET A 200 -10.11 -4.67 -37.07
N LEU A 201 -9.63 -5.92 -37.04
CA LEU A 201 -10.14 -7.17 -37.62
C LEU A 201 -10.27 -7.16 -39.17
N ALA A 202 -9.60 -8.15 -39.78
CA ALA A 202 -9.73 -8.69 -41.14
C ALA A 202 -9.13 -7.90 -42.33
N ALA A 203 -8.04 -8.44 -42.88
CA ALA A 203 -7.98 -9.12 -44.20
C ALA A 203 -6.61 -9.79 -44.39
#